data_AF-A0AAP2PDK3-F1
#
_entry.id   AF-A0AAP2PDK3-F1
#
_cell.length_a   1.000
_cell.length_b   1.000
_cell.length_c   1.000
_cell.angle_alpha   90.00
_cell.angle_beta   90.00
_cell.angle_gamma   90.00
#
_symmetry.space_group_name_H-M   'P 1'
#
loop_
_entity.id
_entity.type
_entity.pdbx_description
1 polymer ?
#
loop_
_entity_poly.entity_id
_entity_poly.type
_entity_poly.pdbx_seq_one_letter_code
_entity_poly.pdbx_strand_id
1 'polypeptide(L)'
;MFNRTRQVTCPHCQEANFWTGNPGLTDELYCRACEGFVTLYDDYIRNAIHAEAERVLAQFTEASTAADVAHLKQVLAEPEQRLSA
;
A
#
# COMPACT_ATOMS: atom_id res chain seq x y z
N MET A 1 2.32 -8.66 -0.55
CA MET A 1 2.16 -9.48 -1.77
C MET A 1 1.62 -8.53 -2.84
N PHE A 2 2.38 -8.24 -3.89
CA PHE A 2 1.86 -7.43 -5.00
C PHE A 2 0.56 -8.05 -5.51
N ASN A 3 -0.47 -7.24 -5.70
CA ASN A 3 -1.80 -7.68 -6.09
C ASN A 3 -1.74 -8.33 -7.48
N ARG A 4 -1.52 -9.65 -7.53
CA ARG A 4 -1.25 -10.40 -8.77
C ARG A 4 -2.39 -10.36 -9.76
N THR A 5 -3.61 -10.10 -9.29
CA THR A 5 -4.81 -10.10 -10.13
C THR A 5 -4.88 -8.91 -11.09
N ARG A 6 -4.07 -7.85 -10.88
CA ARG A 6 -4.08 -6.63 -11.70
C ARG A 6 -5.49 -6.06 -11.92
N GLN A 7 -6.36 -6.29 -10.94
CA GLN A 7 -7.74 -5.88 -11.01
C GLN A 7 -7.84 -4.37 -10.77
N VAL A 8 -8.52 -3.68 -11.68
CA VAL A 8 -8.80 -2.25 -11.64
C VAL A 8 -10.31 -2.05 -11.71
N THR A 9 -10.86 -1.32 -10.75
CA THR A 9 -12.28 -0.98 -10.73
C THR A 9 -12.55 0.17 -11.70
N CYS A 10 -13.55 0.01 -12.57
CA CYS A 10 -13.94 1.07 -13.51
C CYS A 10 -14.53 2.28 -12.76
N PRO A 11 -14.05 3.51 -13.01
CA PRO A 11 -14.58 4.70 -12.34
C PRO A 11 -16.00 5.07 -12.78
N HIS A 12 -16.44 4.57 -13.94
CA HIS A 12 -17.75 4.92 -14.52
C HIS A 12 -18.88 4.01 -14.04
N CYS A 13 -18.63 2.71 -13.92
CA CYS A 13 -19.67 1.72 -13.62
C CYS A 13 -19.30 0.73 -12.50
N GLN A 14 -18.15 0.92 -11.84
CA GLN A 14 -17.65 0.08 -10.74
C GLN A 14 -17.37 -1.39 -11.10
N GLU A 15 -17.39 -1.75 -12.39
CA GLU A 15 -17.06 -3.10 -12.84
C GLU A 15 -15.56 -3.40 -12.66
N ALA A 16 -15.25 -4.65 -12.32
CA ALA A 16 -13.88 -5.12 -12.20
C ALA A 16 -13.27 -5.41 -13.57
N ASN A 17 -12.11 -4.81 -13.87
CA ASN A 17 -11.43 -4.95 -15.14
C ASN A 17 -9.97 -5.34 -14.95
N PHE A 18 -9.36 -5.92 -15.99
CA PHE A 18 -7.96 -6.33 -15.99
C PHE A 18 -7.45 -6.43 -17.43
N TRP A 19 -6.16 -6.15 -17.63
CA TRP A 19 -5.47 -6.46 -18.88
C TRP A 19 -5.28 -7.96 -19.05
N THR A 20 -5.45 -8.46 -20.26
CA THR A 20 -5.10 -9.83 -20.63
C THR A 20 -3.62 -9.93 -21.01
N GLY A 21 -2.95 -11.00 -20.60
CA GLY A 21 -1.55 -11.25 -20.96
C GLY A 21 -0.55 -10.28 -20.32
N ASN A 22 0.43 -9.85 -21.10
CA ASN A 22 1.50 -8.94 -20.67
C ASN A 22 1.38 -7.60 -21.42
N PRO A 23 0.64 -6.62 -20.85
CA PRO A 23 0.44 -5.34 -21.52
C PRO A 23 1.74 -4.53 -21.61
N GLY A 24 1.87 -3.76 -22.69
CA GLY A 24 2.85 -2.71 -22.82
C GLY A 24 2.52 -1.52 -21.90
N LEU A 25 3.49 -0.65 -21.65
CA LEU A 25 3.31 0.52 -20.76
C LEU A 25 2.20 1.46 -21.25
N THR A 26 2.08 1.61 -22.56
CA THR A 26 1.08 2.49 -23.18
C THR A 26 -0.26 1.80 -23.43
N ASP A 27 -0.44 0.55 -23.01
CA ASP A 27 -1.69 -0.17 -23.26
C ASP A 27 -2.81 0.37 -22.38
N GLU A 28 -3.90 0.75 -23.04
CA GLU A 28 -5.09 1.28 -22.43
C GLU A 28 -5.96 0.15 -21.87
N LEU A 29 -6.60 0.39 -20.72
CA LEU A 29 -7.67 -0.43 -20.20
C LEU A 29 -9.00 0.25 -20.45
N TYR A 30 -9.88 -0.44 -21.17
CA TYR A 30 -11.28 -0.07 -21.32
C TYR A 30 -12.16 -0.98 -20.46
N CYS A 31 -13.25 -0.42 -19.94
CA CYS A 31 -14.22 -1.17 -19.18
C CYS A 31 -14.97 -2.14 -20.08
N ARG A 32 -15.06 -3.41 -19.68
CA ARG A 32 -15.77 -4.46 -20.42
C ARG A 32 -17.29 -4.31 -20.39
N ALA A 33 -17.84 -3.57 -19.43
CA ALA A 33 -19.28 -3.37 -19.26
C ALA A 33 -19.80 -2.09 -19.92
N CYS A 34 -19.07 -0.97 -19.79
CA CYS A 34 -19.52 0.34 -20.25
C CYS A 34 -18.64 0.96 -21.34
N GLU A 35 -17.61 0.24 -21.79
CA GLU A 35 -16.65 0.66 -22.83
C GLU A 35 -15.88 1.96 -22.53
N GLY A 36 -16.02 2.50 -21.32
CA GLY A 36 -15.33 3.71 -20.90
C GLY A 36 -13.83 3.47 -20.67
N PHE A 37 -13.00 4.43 -21.05
CA PHE A 37 -11.58 4.43 -20.71
C PHE A 37 -11.39 4.41 -19.18
N VAL A 38 -10.52 3.52 -18.71
CA VAL A 38 -10.22 3.34 -17.28
C VAL A 38 -8.87 3.96 -16.94
N THR A 39 -7.77 3.48 -17.54
CA THR A 39 -6.40 3.95 -17.24
C THR A 39 -5.39 3.37 -18.23
N LEU A 40 -4.15 3.88 -18.22
CA LEU A 40 -3.00 3.26 -18.88
C LEU A 40 -2.31 2.24 -17.95
N TYR A 41 -1.67 1.24 -18.52
CA TYR A 41 -0.92 0.26 -17.73
C TYR A 41 0.21 0.89 -16.91
N ASP A 42 0.91 1.87 -17.49
CA ASP A 42 1.97 2.62 -16.82
C ASP A 42 1.47 3.39 -15.59
N ASP A 43 0.28 4.00 -15.68
CA ASP A 43 -0.36 4.68 -14.55
C ASP A 43 -0.77 3.71 -13.44
N TYR A 44 -1.31 2.55 -13.83
CA TYR A 44 -1.61 1.47 -12.87
C TYR A 44 -0.35 1.01 -12.13
N ILE A 45 0.76 0.80 -12.83
CA ILE A 45 2.02 0.37 -12.23
C ILE A 45 2.58 1.43 -11.28
N ARG A 46 2.60 2.70 -11.70
CA ARG A 46 3.03 3.81 -10.82
C ARG A 46 2.22 3.87 -9.53
N ASN A 47 0.89 3.80 -9.64
CA ASN A 47 -0.01 3.84 -8.49
C ASN A 47 0.19 2.63 -7.58
N ALA A 48 0.38 1.43 -8.15
CA ALA A 48 0.64 0.22 -7.38
C ALA A 48 1.98 0.28 -6.62
N ILE A 49 3.03 0.84 -7.23
CA ILE A 49 4.33 1.05 -6.58
C ILE A 49 4.19 2.05 -5.43
N HIS A 50 3.49 3.17 -5.65
CA HIS A 50 3.27 4.18 -4.61
C HIS A 50 2.52 3.60 -3.41
N ALA A 51 1.40 2.91 -3.65
CA ALA A 51 0.61 2.30 -2.58
C ALA A 51 1.42 1.24 -1.80
N GLU A 52 2.26 0.46 -2.48
CA GLU A 52 3.13 -0.50 -1.80
C GLU A 52 4.23 0.20 -0.98
N ALA A 53 4.82 1.28 -1.49
CA ALA A 53 5.80 2.07 -0.76
C ALA A 53 5.19 2.68 0.51
N GLU A 54 3.99 3.27 0.41
CA GLU A 54 3.23 3.79 1.56
C GLU A 54 2.96 2.69 2.58
N ARG A 55 2.53 1.51 2.14
CA ARG A 55 2.28 0.35 3.01
C ARG A 55 3.53 -0.09 3.74
N VAL A 56 4.67 -0.17 3.06
CA VAL A 56 5.96 -0.59 3.66
C VAL A 56 6.43 0.44 4.68
N LEU A 57 6.32 1.74 4.35
CA LEU A 57 6.69 2.82 5.28
C LEU A 57 5.81 2.81 6.53
N ALA A 58 4.49 2.64 6.37
CA ALA A 58 3.56 2.54 7.50
C ALA A 58 3.92 1.39 8.44
N GLN A 59 4.20 0.20 7.89
CA GLN A 59 4.62 -0.97 8.67
C GLN A 59 5.90 -0.71 9.46
N PHE A 60 6.88 -0.02 8.87
CA PHE A 60 8.12 0.32 9.57
C PHE A 60 7.87 1.31 10.71
N THR A 61 7.05 2.34 10.48
CA THR A 61 6.71 3.32 11.52
C THR A 61 5.95 2.69 12.68
N GLU A 62 4.97 1.82 12.41
CA GLU A 62 4.23 1.10 13.46
C GLU A 62 5.13 0.15 14.26
N ALA A 63 6.06 -0.53 13.60
CA ALA A 63 7.03 -1.39 14.28
C ALA A 63 7.95 -0.58 15.21
N SER A 64 8.41 0.60 14.77
CA SER A 64 9.22 1.51 15.60
C SER A 64 8.44 1.99 16.82
N THR A 65 7.20 2.47 16.64
CA THR A 65 6.40 2.98 17.77
C THR A 65 6.10 1.90 18.80
N ALA A 66 5.84 0.66 18.36
CA ALA A 66 5.64 -0.47 19.27
C ALA A 66 6.89 -0.78 20.10
N ALA A 67 8.08 -0.77 19.48
CA ALA A 67 9.35 -0.98 20.16
C ALA A 67 9.66 0.15 21.15
N ASP A 68 9.44 1.40 20.74
CA ASP A 68 9.66 2.59 21.58
C ASP A 68 8.74 2.59 22.80
N VAL A 69 7.46 2.23 22.63
CA VAL A 69 6.50 2.10 23.74
C VAL A 69 6.88 0.97 24.69
N ALA A 70 7.33 -0.18 24.17
CA ALA A 70 7.79 -1.29 25.01
C ALA A 70 9.02 -0.89 25.84
N HIS A 71 9.99 -0.20 25.23
CA HIS A 71 11.16 0.33 25.91
C HIS A 71 10.78 1.36 26.99
N LEU A 72 9.90 2.31 26.68
CA LEU A 72 9.42 3.30 27.66
C LEU A 72 8.70 2.64 28.84
N LYS A 73 7.88 1.61 28.59
CA LYS A 73 7.24 0.84 29.67
C LYS A 73 8.26 0.15 30.57
N GLN A 74 9.32 -0.40 29.99
CA GLN A 74 10.39 -1.05 30.76
C GLN A 74 11.13 -0.03 31.64
N VAL A 75 11.52 1.12 31.07
CA VAL A 75 12.19 2.21 31.81
C VAL A 75 11.30 2.77 32.93
N LEU A 76 9.99 2.88 32.69
CA LEU A 76 9.02 3.35 33.70
C LEU A 76 8.71 2.29 34.76
N ALA A 77 8.84 1.00 34.43
CA ALA A 77 8.59 -0.10 35.35
C ALA A 77 9.78 -0.38 36.29
N GLU A 78 10.97 0.19 36.02
CA GLU A 78 12.15 0.11 36.90
C GLU A 78 12.11 1.23 37.96
N PRO A 79 11.77 0.95 39.23
CA PRO A 79 11.45 2.01 40.20
C PRO A 79 12.65 2.67 40.88
N GLU A 80 13.90 2.19 40.73
CA GLU A 80 14.96 2.47 41.73
C GLU A 80 16.37 2.76 41.18
N GLN A 81 16.56 3.79 40.35
CA GLN A 81 17.89 4.40 40.17
C GLN A 81 17.92 5.94 40.15
N ARG A 82 16.80 6.63 40.37
CA ARG A 82 16.75 8.12 40.34
C ARG A 82 16.94 8.83 41.68
N LEU A 83 17.16 8.10 42.79
CA LEU A 83 17.29 8.69 44.14
C LEU A 83 18.66 8.50 44.79
N SER A 84 19.69 8.12 44.03
CA SER A 84 21.06 7.96 44.54
C SER A 84 22.02 8.98 43.89
N ALA A 85 21.84 10.26 44.20
CA ALA A 85 22.87 11.30 44.05
C ALA A 85 22.65 12.40 45.08
#